data_AF-A0A816HNL2-F1
#
_entry.id   AF-A0A816HNL2-F1
#
_cell.length_a   1.000
_cell.length_b   1.000
_cell.length_c   1.000
_cell.angle_alpha   90.00
_cell.angle_beta   90.00
_cell.angle_gamma   90.00
#
_symmetry.space_group_name_H-M   'P 1'
#
loop_
_entity.id
_entity.type
_entity.pdbx_description
1 polymer ?
#
loop_
_entity_poly.entity_id
_entity_poly.type
_entity_poly.pdbx_seq_one_letter_code
_entity_poly.pdbx_strand_id
1 'polypeptide(L)'
;MSNPATLTDTDPLIQCDLMESRDAFLNFAREKHCEFSSLCRAKYSTMVSLIELHSSTADKISYTCNSYRQLCDIRYHCTVCEDYDLCSKCYITIKYEHRMERSDDTNEIKTNSDTTINIQQQRQLTMQRMLDAICYAVQCRNANCIFKNCSLCKRLLQRTKECTKASRSQCQPC
;
A
#
# COMPACT_ATOMS: atom_id res chain seq x y z
N MET A 1 -9.80 27.84 -49.17
CA MET A 1 -10.55 27.19 -48.08
C MET A 1 -9.68 27.28 -46.85
N SER A 2 -9.98 28.20 -45.94
CA SER A 2 -9.23 28.40 -44.70
C SER A 2 -9.47 27.20 -43.77
N ASN A 3 -8.39 26.55 -43.36
CA ASN A 3 -8.44 25.44 -42.40
C ASN A 3 -8.99 26.00 -41.07
N PRO A 4 -9.99 25.37 -40.44
CA PRO A 4 -10.48 25.83 -39.14
C PRO A 4 -9.35 25.80 -38.12
N ALA A 5 -9.32 26.79 -37.24
CA ALA A 5 -8.33 26.84 -36.17
C ALA A 5 -8.38 25.53 -35.36
N THR A 6 -7.22 24.91 -35.17
CA THR A 6 -7.08 23.73 -34.33
C THR A 6 -7.49 24.07 -32.90
N LEU A 7 -8.58 23.48 -32.44
CA LEU A 7 -9.01 23.55 -31.04
C LEU A 7 -7.98 22.80 -30.19
N THR A 8 -7.20 23.54 -29.41
CA THR A 8 -6.30 22.97 -28.40
C THR A 8 -6.99 23.04 -27.05
N ASP A 9 -7.37 21.89 -26.50
CA ASP A 9 -7.83 21.78 -25.13
C ASP A 9 -6.65 22.00 -24.18
N THR A 10 -6.80 22.94 -23.25
CA THR A 10 -5.78 23.25 -22.24
C THR A 10 -5.89 22.36 -21.01
N ASP A 11 -7.04 21.70 -20.82
CA ASP A 11 -7.31 20.94 -19.62
C ASP A 11 -6.69 19.55 -19.70
N PRO A 12 -6.04 19.07 -18.62
CA PRO A 12 -5.48 17.74 -18.58
C PRO A 12 -6.61 16.71 -18.55
N LEU A 13 -6.37 15.55 -19.17
CA LEU A 13 -7.29 14.42 -19.06
C LEU A 13 -7.38 13.95 -17.60
N ILE A 14 -8.60 13.96 -17.06
CA ILE A 14 -8.90 13.44 -15.73
C ILE A 14 -9.47 12.03 -15.90
N GLN A 15 -8.70 11.02 -15.50
CA GLN A 15 -9.17 9.64 -15.46
C GLN A 15 -9.94 9.39 -14.17
N CYS A 16 -11.22 9.04 -14.27
CA CYS A 16 -12.09 8.77 -13.13
C CYS A 16 -13.19 7.77 -13.52
N ASP A 17 -13.06 6.52 -13.11
CA ASP A 17 -13.99 5.43 -13.47
C ASP A 17 -15.42 5.73 -12.99
N LEU A 18 -15.56 6.35 -11.81
CA LEU A 18 -16.85 6.75 -11.26
C LEU A 18 -17.60 7.77 -12.14
N MET A 19 -16.86 8.67 -12.79
CA MET A 19 -17.41 9.77 -13.61
C MET A 19 -17.22 9.56 -15.11
N GLU A 20 -16.74 8.39 -15.53
CA GLU A 20 -16.51 8.05 -16.94
C GLU A 20 -17.84 8.00 -17.72
N SER A 21 -18.89 7.47 -17.09
CA SER A 21 -20.22 7.40 -17.70
C SER A 21 -21.32 7.64 -16.67
N ARG A 22 -22.48 8.07 -17.17
CA ARG A 22 -23.70 8.17 -16.37
C ARG A 22 -24.05 6.84 -15.69
N ASP A 23 -23.90 5.74 -16.42
CA ASP A 23 -24.33 4.43 -15.93
C ASP A 23 -23.40 3.93 -14.81
N ALA A 24 -22.10 4.25 -14.86
CA ALA A 24 -21.16 4.00 -13.76
C ALA A 24 -21.60 4.73 -12.48
N PHE A 25 -21.91 6.02 -12.57
CA PHE A 25 -22.40 6.80 -11.43
C PHE A 25 -23.74 6.28 -10.89
N LEU A 26 -24.68 5.90 -11.76
CA LEU A 26 -25.98 5.36 -11.33
C LEU A 26 -25.85 3.99 -10.66
N ASN A 27 -24.94 3.14 -11.14
CA ASN A 27 -24.64 1.86 -10.49
C ASN A 27 -24.03 2.08 -9.10
N PHE A 28 -23.03 2.96 -8.98
CA PHE A 28 -22.48 3.37 -7.69
C PHE A 28 -23.56 3.88 -6.74
N ALA A 29 -24.43 4.78 -7.21
CA ALA A 29 -25.49 5.34 -6.38
C ALA A 29 -26.48 4.26 -5.91
N ARG A 30 -26.80 3.29 -6.78
CA ARG A 30 -27.65 2.15 -6.43
C ARG A 30 -26.99 1.27 -5.37
N GLU A 31 -25.72 0.93 -5.56
CA GLU A 31 -24.94 0.07 -4.65
C GLU A 31 -24.74 0.70 -3.26
N LYS A 32 -24.47 2.01 -3.22
CA LYS A 32 -24.26 2.76 -1.96
C LYS A 32 -25.56 3.30 -1.36
N HIS A 33 -26.71 2.99 -1.97
CA HIS A 33 -28.03 3.51 -1.58
C HIS A 33 -28.08 5.04 -1.48
N CYS A 34 -27.38 5.72 -2.39
CA CYS A 34 -27.41 7.16 -2.55
C CYS A 34 -28.73 7.58 -3.20
N GLU A 35 -29.37 8.59 -2.63
CA GLU A 35 -30.65 9.11 -3.13
C GLU A 35 -30.67 10.64 -3.13
N PHE A 36 -31.23 11.19 -4.20
CA PHE A 36 -31.28 12.63 -4.45
C PHE A 36 -32.72 13.18 -4.39
N SER A 37 -33.60 12.53 -3.62
CA SER A 37 -35.03 12.89 -3.54
C SER A 37 -35.36 14.01 -2.54
N SER A 38 -34.44 14.36 -1.65
CA SER A 38 -34.60 15.48 -0.70
C SER A 38 -33.25 16.13 -0.39
N LEU A 39 -33.27 17.37 0.11
CA LEU A 39 -32.04 18.12 0.38
C LEU A 39 -31.09 17.38 1.33
N CYS A 40 -31.61 16.82 2.44
CA CYS A 40 -30.77 16.10 3.40
C CYS A 40 -30.12 14.86 2.77
N ARG A 41 -30.87 14.11 1.95
CA ARG A 41 -30.38 12.90 1.29
C ARG A 41 -29.41 13.20 0.16
N ALA A 42 -29.67 14.27 -0.60
CA ALA A 42 -28.76 14.78 -1.61
C ALA A 42 -27.44 15.21 -0.99
N LYS A 43 -27.45 15.95 0.13
CA LYS A 43 -26.21 16.34 0.84
C LYS A 43 -25.38 15.14 1.28
N TYR A 44 -26.04 14.13 1.87
CA TYR A 44 -25.37 12.90 2.27
C TYR A 44 -24.78 12.17 1.06
N SER A 45 -25.59 11.96 0.01
CA SER A 45 -25.17 11.26 -1.21
C SER A 45 -24.01 11.99 -1.92
N THR A 46 -24.04 13.32 -1.97
CA THR A 46 -22.94 14.13 -2.48
C THR A 46 -21.66 13.94 -1.67
N MET A 47 -21.75 13.92 -0.33
CA MET A 47 -20.58 13.65 0.52
C MET A 47 -19.97 12.27 0.26
N VAL A 48 -20.82 11.24 0.10
CA VAL A 48 -20.37 9.88 -0.24
C VAL A 48 -19.65 9.85 -1.59
N SER A 49 -20.22 10.49 -2.62
CA SER A 49 -19.58 10.60 -3.94
C SER A 49 -18.24 11.34 -3.86
N LEU A 50 -18.15 12.44 -3.09
CA LEU A 50 -16.91 13.20 -2.94
C LEU A 50 -15.81 12.38 -2.27
N ILE A 51 -16.16 11.59 -1.25
CA ILE A 51 -15.21 10.69 -0.60
C ILE A 51 -14.71 9.63 -1.59
N GLU A 52 -15.61 9.03 -2.36
CA GLU A 52 -15.24 8.03 -3.37
C GLU A 52 -14.31 8.63 -4.44
N LEU A 53 -14.60 9.84 -4.92
CA LEU A 53 -13.76 10.56 -5.87
C LEU A 53 -12.36 10.82 -5.31
N HIS A 54 -12.28 11.35 -4.08
CA HIS A 54 -11.00 11.61 -3.42
C HIS A 54 -10.21 10.34 -3.16
N SER A 55 -10.87 9.26 -2.73
CA SER A 55 -10.22 7.99 -2.43
C SER A 55 -9.73 7.32 -3.70
N SER A 56 -10.53 7.29 -4.77
CA SER A 56 -10.15 6.75 -6.07
C SER A 56 -8.95 7.49 -6.69
N THR A 57 -8.86 8.81 -6.48
CA THR A 57 -7.66 9.57 -6.88
C THR A 57 -6.44 9.31 -5.98
N ALA A 58 -6.66 8.93 -4.72
CA ALA A 58 -5.63 8.62 -3.75
C ALA A 58 -5.14 7.16 -3.81
N ASP A 59 -5.96 6.25 -4.37
CA ASP A 59 -5.63 4.84 -4.64
C ASP A 59 -4.61 4.66 -5.78
N LYS A 60 -4.23 5.74 -6.46
CA LYS A 60 -2.86 5.85 -6.97
C LYS A 60 -1.94 5.91 -5.74
N ILE A 61 -1.57 4.73 -5.23
CA ILE A 61 -0.79 4.51 -4.01
C ILE A 61 0.41 5.44 -4.00
N SER A 62 0.23 6.61 -3.39
CA SER A 62 1.23 7.66 -3.40
C SER A 62 2.10 7.43 -2.18
N TYR A 63 3.30 6.92 -2.42
CA TYR A 63 4.22 6.57 -1.34
C TYR A 63 4.84 7.84 -0.78
N THR A 64 4.97 7.91 0.54
CA THR A 64 5.61 9.05 1.19
C THR A 64 7.11 8.77 1.36
N CYS A 65 7.95 9.61 0.76
CA CYS A 65 9.41 9.50 0.92
C CYS A 65 9.81 9.81 2.36
N ASN A 66 10.59 8.93 2.98
CA ASN A 66 11.00 9.07 4.38
C ASN A 66 12.01 10.20 4.62
N SER A 67 12.72 10.66 3.57
CA SER A 67 13.66 11.79 3.68
C SER A 67 12.96 13.16 3.59
N TYR A 68 12.10 13.37 2.61
CA TYR A 68 11.42 14.67 2.40
C TYR A 68 9.98 14.71 2.92
N ARG A 69 9.42 13.57 3.34
CA ARG A 69 8.02 13.40 3.76
C ARG A 69 6.99 13.90 2.75
N GLN A 70 7.32 13.79 1.46
CA GLN A 70 6.44 14.15 0.35
C GLN A 70 6.01 12.91 -0.42
N LEU A 71 4.85 13.00 -1.07
CA LEU A 71 4.33 11.97 -1.98
C LEU A 71 5.23 11.82 -3.20
N CYS A 72 5.43 10.59 -3.64
CA CYS A 72 6.37 10.24 -4.69
C CYS A 72 5.77 9.23 -5.65
N ASP A 73 5.83 9.53 -6.94
CA ASP A 73 5.33 8.65 -8.00
C ASP A 73 6.20 7.41 -8.19
N ILE A 74 7.52 7.53 -7.99
CA ILE A 74 8.48 6.43 -8.09
C ILE A 74 9.04 6.13 -6.70
N ARG A 75 8.74 4.94 -6.21
CA ARG A 75 9.14 4.45 -4.88
C ARG A 75 10.34 3.51 -4.99
N TYR A 76 11.37 3.81 -4.20
CA TYR A 76 12.49 2.92 -3.92
C TYR A 76 12.33 2.38 -2.50
N HIS A 77 11.91 1.13 -2.38
CA HIS A 77 11.69 0.46 -1.10
C HIS A 77 12.95 -0.27 -0.65
N CYS A 78 13.36 -0.07 0.60
CA CYS A 78 14.45 -0.82 1.19
C CYS A 78 14.02 -2.28 1.41
N THR A 79 14.76 -3.23 0.84
CA THR A 79 14.47 -4.67 1.00
C THR A 79 14.78 -5.22 2.40
N VAL A 80 15.49 -4.44 3.21
CA VAL A 80 15.98 -4.83 4.55
C VAL A 80 15.24 -4.09 5.67
N CYS A 81 14.83 -2.84 5.43
CA CYS A 81 14.17 -2.00 6.44
C CYS A 81 12.67 -1.96 6.21
N GLU A 82 11.92 -2.22 7.27
CA GLU A 82 10.47 -2.13 7.27
C GLU A 82 10.04 -0.65 7.12
N ASP A 83 9.19 -0.38 6.13
CA ASP A 83 8.62 0.94 5.81
C ASP A 83 9.62 2.05 5.47
N TYR A 84 10.81 1.73 4.96
CA TYR A 84 11.76 2.75 4.48
C TYR A 84 11.73 2.91 2.96
N ASP A 85 11.11 4.00 2.54
CA ASP A 85 10.89 4.37 1.15
C ASP A 85 11.57 5.69 0.81
N LEU A 86 12.27 5.71 -0.32
CA LEU A 86 12.87 6.92 -0.88
C LEU A 86 12.25 7.24 -2.24
N CYS A 87 12.15 8.53 -2.54
CA CYS A 87 11.84 8.99 -3.89
C CYS A 87 13.05 8.85 -4.81
N SER A 88 12.84 8.88 -6.12
CA SER A 88 13.92 8.82 -7.11
C SER A 88 15.06 9.83 -6.83
N LYS A 89 14.72 11.07 -6.47
CA LYS A 89 15.74 12.08 -6.11
C LYS A 89 16.54 11.69 -4.87
N CYS A 90 15.87 11.24 -3.82
CA CYS A 90 16.52 10.80 -2.58
C CYS A 90 17.39 9.58 -2.77
N TYR A 91 16.96 8.62 -3.58
CA TYR A 91 17.73 7.42 -3.87
C TYR A 91 19.08 7.76 -4.51
N ILE A 92 19.12 8.76 -5.41
CA ILE A 92 20.36 9.17 -6.07
C ILE A 92 21.26 10.00 -5.13
N THR A 93 20.67 10.88 -4.32
CA THR A 93 21.43 11.80 -3.45
C THR A 93 21.90 11.11 -2.16
N ILE A 94 21.05 10.28 -1.57
CA ILE A 94 21.33 9.55 -0.34
C ILE A 94 21.90 8.20 -0.77
N LYS A 95 23.23 8.04 -0.66
CA LYS A 95 23.88 6.74 -0.80
C LYS A 95 23.50 5.84 0.38
N TYR A 96 22.26 5.38 0.38
CA TYR A 96 21.71 4.53 1.42
C TYR A 96 22.38 3.15 1.36
N GLU A 97 22.80 2.62 2.51
CA GLU A 97 23.65 1.42 2.59
C GLU A 97 22.91 0.12 2.21
N HIS A 98 21.58 0.08 2.30
CA HIS A 98 20.81 -1.12 1.98
C HIS A 98 20.32 -1.12 0.53
N ARG A 99 20.26 -2.32 -0.05
CA ARG A 99 19.69 -2.56 -1.39
C ARG A 99 18.21 -2.17 -1.42
N MET A 100 17.85 -1.31 -2.38
CA MET A 100 16.47 -0.87 -2.60
C MET A 100 15.91 -1.45 -3.91
N GLU A 101 14.61 -1.75 -3.91
CA GLU A 101 13.86 -2.18 -5.09
C GLU A 101 12.96 -1.03 -5.57
N ARG A 102 12.94 -0.83 -6.89
CA ARG A 102 12.08 0.15 -7.54
C ARG A 102 10.73 -0.49 -7.83
N SER A 103 9.65 0.05 -7.28
CA SER A 103 8.29 -0.29 -7.71
C SER A 103 7.83 0.75 -8.73
N ASP A 104 7.74 0.33 -9.98
CA ASP A 104 7.15 1.13 -11.04
C ASP A 104 5.65 0.80 -11.11
N ASP A 105 4.82 1.68 -10.55
CA ASP A 105 3.37 1.67 -10.82
C ASP A 105 3.07 2.30 -12.19
N THR A 106 3.89 1.99 -13.20
CA THR A 106 3.43 2.10 -14.58
C THR A 106 2.52 0.91 -14.81
N ASN A 107 1.22 1.20 -14.89
CA ASN A 107 0.16 0.30 -15.33
C ASN A 107 0.51 -0.32 -16.70
N GLU A 108 1.40 -1.31 -16.72
CA GLU A 108 1.44 -2.29 -17.80
C GLU A 108 0.40 -3.34 -17.46
N ILE A 109 -0.71 -3.28 -18.19
CA ILE A 109 -1.74 -4.31 -18.23
C ILE A 109 -1.05 -5.63 -18.60
N LYS A 110 -0.63 -6.41 -17.60
CA LYS A 110 -0.34 -7.82 -17.76
C LYS A 110 -1.63 -8.57 -17.46
N THR A 111 -2.40 -8.83 -18.53
CA THR A 111 -3.45 -9.83 -18.54
C THR A 111 -2.86 -11.17 -18.13
N ASN A 112 -2.97 -11.53 -16.85
CA ASN A 112 -2.50 -12.81 -16.35
C ASN A 112 -3.65 -13.59 -15.71
N SER A 113 -4.13 -14.52 -16.53
CA SER A 113 -4.84 -15.74 -16.19
C SER A 113 -4.00 -16.67 -15.30
N ASP A 114 -3.51 -16.22 -14.13
CA ASP A 114 -2.62 -17.01 -13.24
C ASP A 114 -2.88 -16.76 -11.74
N THR A 115 -4.14 -16.72 -11.34
CA THR A 115 -4.55 -16.39 -9.96
C THR A 115 -4.22 -17.47 -8.92
N THR A 116 -3.78 -18.66 -9.31
CA THR A 116 -3.55 -19.79 -8.40
C THR A 116 -2.09 -20.00 -7.99
N ILE A 117 -1.13 -19.62 -8.83
CA ILE A 117 0.33 -19.79 -8.55
C ILE A 117 0.83 -18.72 -7.56
N ASN A 118 0.22 -17.53 -7.60
CA ASN A 118 0.66 -16.34 -6.85
C ASN A 118 0.51 -16.49 -5.32
N ILE A 119 -0.56 -17.17 -4.84
CA ILE A 119 -0.82 -17.32 -3.40
C ILE A 119 0.25 -18.17 -2.70
N GLN A 120 0.77 -19.21 -3.36
CA GLN A 120 1.81 -20.07 -2.79
C GLN A 120 3.15 -19.34 -2.68
N GLN A 121 3.53 -18.58 -3.71
CA GLN A 121 4.75 -17.77 -3.68
C GLN A 121 4.65 -16.65 -2.65
N GLN A 122 3.50 -16.01 -2.53
CA GLN A 122 3.27 -14.96 -1.52
C GLN A 122 3.37 -15.52 -0.10
N ARG A 123 2.81 -16.72 0.16
CA ARG A 123 2.97 -17.42 1.45
C ARG A 123 4.43 -17.76 1.76
N GLN A 124 5.20 -18.22 0.76
CA GLN A 124 6.64 -18.51 0.93
C GLN A 124 7.42 -17.25 1.30
N LEU A 125 7.14 -16.13 0.63
CA LEU A 125 7.80 -14.85 0.90
C LEU A 125 7.46 -14.30 2.30
N THR A 126 6.19 -14.40 2.72
CA THR A 126 5.79 -14.03 4.08
C THR A 126 6.49 -14.88 5.14
N MET A 127 6.59 -16.19 4.90
CA MET A 127 7.29 -17.12 5.80
C MET A 127 8.78 -16.79 5.92
N GLN A 128 9.43 -16.47 4.80
CA GLN A 128 10.84 -16.09 4.79
C GLN A 128 11.09 -14.80 5.59
N ARG A 129 10.25 -13.77 5.40
CA ARG A 129 10.31 -12.52 6.17
C ARG A 129 10.11 -12.73 7.67
N MET A 130 9.22 -13.65 8.06
CA MET A 130 9.04 -14.00 9.48
C MET A 130 10.27 -14.66 10.08
N LEU A 131 10.94 -15.55 9.34
CA LEU A 131 12.19 -16.18 9.78
C LEU A 131 13.30 -15.15 9.96
N ASP A 132 13.44 -14.22 9.02
CA ASP A 132 14.44 -13.15 9.10
C ASP A 132 14.21 -12.23 10.30
N ALA A 133 12.95 -11.90 10.59
CA ALA A 133 12.58 -11.12 11.77
C ALA A 133 12.95 -11.82 13.10
N ILE A 134 12.78 -13.15 13.17
CA ILE A 134 13.17 -13.95 14.33
C ILE A 134 14.71 -13.99 14.46
N CYS A 135 15.43 -14.25 13.36
CA CYS A 135 16.89 -14.25 13.33
C CYS A 135 17.46 -12.91 13.80
N TYR A 136 16.88 -11.81 13.32
CA TYR A 136 17.23 -10.46 13.76
C TYR A 136 16.98 -10.27 15.26
N ALA A 137 15.81 -10.68 15.76
CA ALA A 137 15.44 -10.51 17.18
C ALA A 137 16.37 -11.25 18.14
N VAL A 138 16.92 -12.41 17.73
CA VAL A 138 17.91 -13.19 18.50
C VAL A 138 19.25 -12.45 18.61
N GLN A 139 19.67 -11.75 17.55
CA GLN A 139 20.97 -11.08 17.48
C GLN A 139 20.94 -9.63 17.98
N CYS A 140 19.76 -8.99 17.95
CA CYS A 140 19.60 -7.59 18.30
C CYS A 140 19.79 -7.35 19.80
N ARG A 141 20.79 -6.54 20.19
CA ARG A 141 21.06 -6.15 21.60
C ARG A 141 20.44 -4.81 22.00
N ASN A 142 19.89 -4.05 21.05
CA ASN A 142 19.28 -2.76 21.35
C ASN A 142 17.90 -2.95 22.00
N ALA A 143 17.71 -2.36 23.19
CA ALA A 143 16.45 -2.38 23.93
C ALA A 143 15.37 -1.50 23.27
N ASN A 144 15.77 -0.42 22.61
CA ASN A 144 14.90 0.53 21.91
C ASN A 144 14.95 0.34 20.39
N CYS A 145 15.07 -0.92 19.95
CA CYS A 145 15.12 -1.24 18.53
C CYS A 145 13.84 -0.76 17.80
N ILE A 146 14.02 0.00 16.72
CA ILE A 146 12.94 0.62 15.95
C ILE A 146 12.28 -0.39 14.98
N PHE A 147 12.94 -1.51 14.69
CA PHE A 147 12.39 -2.57 13.84
C PHE A 147 11.09 -3.11 14.44
N LYS A 148 9.97 -3.03 13.70
CA LYS A 148 8.69 -3.54 14.22
C LYS A 148 8.81 -5.05 14.36
N ASN A 149 8.06 -5.61 15.30
CA ASN A 149 8.15 -7.02 15.70
C ASN A 149 9.43 -7.44 16.45
N CYS A 150 10.55 -6.71 16.45
CA CYS A 150 11.75 -7.08 17.23
C CYS A 150 11.42 -7.27 18.73
N SER A 151 10.69 -6.32 19.32
CA SER A 151 10.27 -6.39 20.72
C SER A 151 9.25 -7.50 20.99
N LEU A 152 8.42 -7.84 19.99
CA LEU A 152 7.44 -8.92 20.08
C LEU A 152 8.13 -10.28 19.99
N CYS A 153 8.98 -10.49 18.98
CA CYS A 153 9.79 -11.69 18.80
C CYS A 153 10.69 -11.95 20.00
N LYS A 154 11.35 -10.92 20.57
CA LYS A 154 12.12 -11.06 21.81
C LYS A 154 11.26 -11.54 22.98
N ARG A 155 10.07 -10.96 23.17
CA ARG A 155 9.12 -11.38 24.21
C ARG A 155 8.62 -12.81 24.00
N LEU A 156 8.32 -13.20 22.76
CA LEU A 156 7.94 -14.58 22.43
C LEU A 156 9.08 -15.56 22.71
N LEU A 157 10.31 -15.25 22.28
CA LEU A 157 11.49 -16.07 22.53
C LEU A 157 11.79 -16.22 24.03
N GLN A 158 11.64 -15.14 24.80
CA GLN A 158 11.78 -15.18 26.26
C GLN A 158 10.70 -16.06 26.89
N ARG A 159 9.44 -15.89 26.48
CA ARG A 159 8.33 -16.73 26.94
C ARG A 159 8.55 -18.21 26.62
N THR A 160 9.03 -18.53 25.43
CA THR A 160 9.33 -19.92 25.04
C THR A 160 10.48 -20.51 25.87
N LYS A 161 11.44 -19.70 26.32
CA LYS A 161 12.50 -20.12 27.25
C LYS A 161 11.98 -20.37 28.66
N GLU A 162 11.09 -19.51 29.14
CA GLU A 162 10.55 -19.54 30.52
C GLU A 162 9.30 -20.44 30.66
N CYS A 163 8.79 -21.01 29.56
CA CYS A 163 7.60 -21.85 29.58
C CYS A 163 7.90 -23.22 30.22
N THR A 164 7.29 -23.49 31.36
CA THR A 164 7.42 -24.74 32.14
C THR A 164 6.36 -25.79 31.81
N LYS A 165 5.49 -25.55 30.82
CA LYS A 165 4.44 -26.51 30.44
C LYS A 165 5.04 -27.78 29.85
N ALA A 166 4.49 -28.93 30.23
CA ALA A 166 4.99 -30.27 29.91
C ALA A 166 5.12 -30.58 28.40
N SER A 167 4.36 -29.89 27.56
CA SER A 167 4.51 -29.93 26.10
C SER A 167 4.43 -28.53 25.52
N ARG A 168 5.39 -28.17 24.66
CA ARG A 168 5.43 -26.86 23.96
C ARG A 168 4.16 -26.63 23.13
N SER A 169 3.53 -27.70 22.62
CA SER A 169 2.26 -27.66 21.88
C SER A 169 1.01 -27.30 22.70
N GLN A 170 1.09 -27.25 24.04
CA GLN A 170 -0.03 -26.88 24.93
C GLN A 170 -0.02 -25.40 25.33
N CYS A 171 0.91 -24.62 24.78
CA CYS A 171 0.95 -23.18 24.93
C CYS A 171 0.71 -22.55 23.56
N GLN A 172 -0.53 -22.14 23.25
CA GLN A 172 -0.91 -21.49 21.98
C GLN A 172 0.09 -20.42 21.45
N PRO A 173 0.76 -19.61 22.29
CA PRO A 173 1.75 -18.64 21.83
C PRO A 173 3.22 -19.16 21.75
N CYS A 174 3.53 -20.42 22.07
CA CYS A 174 4.87 -21.03 21.95
C CYS A 174 4.90 -22.12 20.89
#